data_AF-A0A755S424-F1
#
_entry.id   AF-A0A755S424-F1
#
_cell.length_a   1.000
_cell.length_b   1.000
_cell.length_c   1.000
_cell.angle_alpha   90.00
_cell.angle_beta   90.00
_cell.angle_gamma   90.00
#
_symmetry.space_group_name_H-M   'P 1'
#
loop_
_entity.id
_entity.type
_entity.pdbx_description
1 polymer ?
#
loop_
_entity_poly.entity_id
_entity_poly.type
_entity_poly.pdbx_seq_one_letter_code
_entity_poly.pdbx_strand_id
1 'polypeptide(L)'
;MEPLTDKRAEIQQIKRVVQQAVDQYPRLIGFLITLPNRVQNTVQLFQNTVYQLLNDLVVTRQMSGKQVSPTILRWVWEAPPAQVCRGLLLMNQDTFCHPRHDIFVDCIETIEVLLHKARRIINRTQLDITPRISLYRVDRTRPEQSDTQYTHLQNCAFSLLPAVTALRL
;
A
#
# COMPACT_ATOMS: atom_id res chain seq x y z
N MET A 1 2.07 2.53 34.34
CA MET A 1 0.96 3.39 33.89
C MET A 1 1.47 4.19 32.69
N GLU A 2 1.58 3.57 31.50
CA GLU A 2 2.12 4.24 30.30
C GLU A 2 1.75 3.65 28.90
N PRO A 3 0.63 2.93 28.67
CA PRO A 3 0.31 2.42 27.32
C PRO A 3 -0.46 3.39 26.40
N LEU A 4 -0.96 4.52 26.92
CA LEU A 4 -1.89 5.40 26.18
C LEU A 4 -1.19 6.47 25.33
N THR A 5 -0.01 6.93 25.76
CA THR A 5 0.75 7.99 25.08
C THR A 5 1.35 7.49 23.78
N ASP A 6 1.84 6.25 23.78
CA ASP A 6 2.41 5.56 22.62
C ASP A 6 1.38 5.37 21.50
N LYS A 7 0.18 4.89 21.85
CA LYS A 7 -0.92 4.71 20.88
C LYS A 7 -1.38 6.00 20.21
N ARG A 8 -1.46 7.11 20.95
CA ARG A 8 -1.84 8.41 20.37
C ARG A 8 -0.76 8.90 19.41
N ALA A 9 0.51 8.65 19.70
CA ALA A 9 1.62 8.99 18.83
C ALA A 9 1.58 8.17 17.53
N GLU A 10 1.31 6.86 17.60
CA GLU A 10 1.14 6.00 16.42
C GLU A 10 -0.02 6.46 15.52
N ILE A 11 -1.18 6.74 16.10
CA ILE A 11 -2.34 7.28 15.36
C ILE A 11 -1.98 8.58 14.65
N GLN A 12 -1.30 9.50 15.36
CA GLN A 12 -0.86 10.77 14.78
C GLN A 12 0.19 10.58 13.70
N GLN A 13 1.06 9.58 13.81
CA GLN A 13 2.04 9.24 12.79
C GLN A 13 1.36 8.71 11.52
N ILE A 14 0.43 7.75 11.63
CA ILE A 14 -0.32 7.23 10.48
C ILE A 14 -1.14 8.33 9.82
N LYS A 15 -1.83 9.18 10.60
CA LYS A 15 -2.55 10.35 10.08
C LYS A 15 -1.64 11.23 9.23
N ARG A 16 -0.46 11.57 9.76
CA ARG A 16 0.52 12.40 9.05
C ARG A 16 0.99 11.74 7.77
N VAL A 17 1.32 10.45 7.78
CA VAL A 17 1.77 9.72 6.58
C VAL A 17 0.70 9.70 5.49
N VAL A 18 -0.55 9.37 5.86
CA VAL A 18 -1.68 9.32 4.90
C VAL A 18 -1.98 10.73 4.37
N GLN A 19 -2.05 11.74 5.25
CA GLN A 19 -2.30 13.12 4.86
C GLN A 19 -1.20 13.65 3.93
N GLN A 20 0.08 13.44 4.26
CA GLN A 20 1.21 13.84 3.41
C GLN A 20 1.15 13.18 2.03
N ALA A 21 0.76 11.91 1.96
CA ALA A 21 0.62 11.21 0.68
C ALA A 21 -0.51 11.80 -0.17
N VAL A 22 -1.66 12.07 0.46
CA VAL A 22 -2.81 12.70 -0.19
C VAL A 22 -2.44 14.11 -0.66
N ASP A 23 -1.79 14.91 0.18
CA ASP A 23 -1.42 16.29 -0.14
C ASP A 23 -0.41 16.37 -1.29
N GLN A 24 0.50 15.41 -1.37
CA GLN A 24 1.50 15.36 -2.42
C GLN A 24 0.95 14.91 -3.77
N TYR A 25 0.00 13.97 -3.80
CA TYR A 25 -0.49 13.37 -5.04
C TYR A 25 -1.96 13.71 -5.29
N PRO A 26 -2.31 14.41 -6.38
CA PRO A 26 -3.71 14.68 -6.72
C PRO A 26 -4.54 13.40 -6.90
N ARG A 27 -3.92 12.34 -7.43
CA ARG A 27 -4.49 11.00 -7.56
C ARG A 27 -3.63 10.02 -6.77
N LEU A 28 -4.01 9.79 -5.52
CA LEU A 28 -3.36 8.82 -4.66
C LEU A 28 -4.02 7.45 -4.81
N ILE A 29 -3.21 6.41 -4.81
CA ILE A 29 -3.69 5.03 -4.74
C ILE A 29 -3.04 4.28 -3.58
N GLY A 30 -3.83 3.40 -2.96
CA GLY A 30 -3.49 2.58 -1.82
C GLY A 30 -3.76 1.11 -2.10
N PHE A 31 -2.78 0.25 -1.87
CA PHE A 31 -2.94 -1.20 -1.94
C PHE A 31 -2.76 -1.79 -0.54
N LEU A 32 -3.85 -2.28 0.05
CA LEU A 32 -3.80 -3.09 1.26
C LEU A 32 -3.42 -4.51 0.86
N ILE A 33 -2.30 -4.98 1.37
CA ILE A 33 -1.70 -6.27 1.04
C ILE A 33 -1.62 -7.10 2.32
N THR A 34 -2.12 -8.33 2.25
CA THR A 34 -2.06 -9.28 3.35
C THR A 34 -1.05 -10.37 3.05
N LEU A 35 0.03 -10.43 3.83
CA LEU A 35 1.11 -11.41 3.71
C LEU A 35 1.06 -12.41 4.89
N PRO A 36 1.24 -13.72 4.66
CA PRO A 36 1.45 -14.65 5.77
C PRO A 36 2.80 -14.34 6.46
N ASN A 37 2.78 -14.05 7.77
CA ASN A 37 3.98 -13.68 8.52
C ASN A 37 4.71 -14.95 8.95
N ARG A 38 5.67 -15.42 8.15
CA ARG A 38 6.32 -16.73 8.37
C ARG A 38 7.84 -16.70 8.45
N VAL A 39 8.51 -15.62 8.04
CA VAL A 39 9.98 -15.54 8.05
C VAL A 39 10.44 -14.18 8.57
N GLN A 40 11.51 -14.16 9.35
CA GLN A 40 12.22 -12.93 9.71
C GLN A 40 12.59 -12.16 8.43
N ASN A 41 12.42 -10.84 8.42
CA ASN A 41 12.71 -9.93 7.29
C ASN A 41 11.81 -10.05 6.04
N THR A 42 10.72 -10.83 6.08
CA THR A 42 9.77 -10.97 4.95
C THR A 42 9.29 -9.62 4.41
N VAL A 43 8.96 -8.68 5.31
CA VAL A 43 8.46 -7.35 4.95
C VAL A 43 9.49 -6.57 4.13
N GLN A 44 10.74 -6.51 4.60
CA GLN A 44 11.80 -5.76 3.91
C GLN A 44 12.12 -6.36 2.54
N LEU A 45 12.22 -7.70 2.46
CA LEU A 45 12.43 -8.41 1.19
C LEU A 45 11.29 -8.14 0.21
N PHE A 46 10.04 -8.13 0.68
CA PHE A 46 8.87 -7.81 -0.13
C PHE A 46 8.91 -6.36 -0.63
N GLN A 47 9.14 -5.39 0.25
CA GLN A 47 9.24 -3.97 -0.12
C GLN A 47 10.31 -3.72 -1.18
N ASN A 48 11.50 -4.30 -1.00
CA ASN A 48 12.59 -4.19 -1.96
C ASN A 48 12.22 -4.81 -3.32
N THR A 49 11.59 -5.99 -3.32
CA THR A 49 11.17 -6.65 -4.55
C THR A 49 10.09 -5.84 -5.28
N VAL A 50 9.11 -5.29 -4.55
CA VAL A 50 8.08 -4.41 -5.12
C VAL A 50 8.72 -3.16 -5.73
N TYR A 51 9.67 -2.54 -5.04
CA TYR A 51 10.40 -1.37 -5.57
C TYR A 51 11.10 -1.69 -6.89
N GLN A 52 11.84 -2.81 -6.97
CA GLN A 52 12.54 -3.21 -8.20
C GLN A 52 11.57 -3.45 -9.36
N LEU A 53 10.51 -4.24 -9.13
CA LEU A 53 9.53 -4.53 -10.18
C LEU A 53 8.76 -3.28 -10.63
N LEU A 54 8.44 -2.35 -9.72
CA LEU A 54 7.81 -1.09 -10.07
C LEU A 54 8.75 -0.20 -10.89
N ASN A 55 10.04 -0.18 -10.56
CA ASN A 55 11.03 0.54 -11.33
C ASN A 55 11.14 -0.01 -12.76
N ASP A 56 11.15 -1.34 -12.93
CA ASP A 56 11.15 -1.98 -14.25
C ASP A 56 9.88 -1.63 -15.05
N LEU A 57 8.72 -1.60 -14.39
CA LEU A 57 7.46 -1.17 -15.00
C LEU A 57 7.53 0.29 -15.46
N VAL A 58 8.06 1.18 -14.63
CA VAL A 58 8.25 2.60 -14.96
C VAL A 58 9.15 2.76 -16.18
N VAL A 59 10.29 2.09 -16.20
CA VAL A 59 11.23 2.12 -17.34
C VAL A 59 10.54 1.59 -18.60
N THR A 60 9.84 0.46 -18.52
CA THR A 60 9.11 -0.12 -19.65
C THR A 60 8.06 0.84 -20.23
N ARG A 61 7.31 1.51 -19.34
CA ARG A 61 6.30 2.51 -19.73
C ARG A 61 6.95 3.72 -20.42
N GLN A 62 8.04 4.24 -19.87
CA GLN A 62 8.78 5.35 -20.47
C GLN A 62 9.32 5.01 -21.86
N MET A 63 9.91 3.81 -22.02
CA MET A 63 10.41 3.33 -23.32
C MET A 63 9.30 3.14 -24.35
N SER A 64 8.07 2.88 -23.89
CA SER A 64 6.87 2.79 -24.73
C SER A 64 6.22 4.16 -25.00
N GLY A 65 6.88 5.26 -24.64
CA GLY A 65 6.37 6.63 -24.82
C GLY A 65 5.23 7.01 -23.89
N LYS A 66 4.91 6.20 -22.86
CA LYS A 66 3.87 6.52 -21.89
C LYS A 66 4.37 7.51 -20.85
N GLN A 67 3.49 8.43 -20.43
CA GLN A 67 3.78 9.35 -19.34
C GLN A 67 3.87 8.60 -18.01
N VAL A 68 4.87 8.97 -17.22
CA VAL A 68 5.11 8.46 -15.87
C VAL A 68 5.42 9.63 -14.94
N SER A 69 4.61 9.79 -13.90
CA SER A 69 4.87 10.77 -12.86
C SER A 69 5.76 10.18 -11.75
N PRO A 70 6.67 10.98 -11.15
CA PRO A 70 7.43 10.55 -9.98
C PRO A 70 6.52 10.11 -8.83
N THR A 71 6.97 9.09 -8.10
CA THR A 71 6.30 8.64 -6.87
C THR A 71 7.31 8.22 -5.81
N ILE A 72 6.97 8.53 -4.57
CA ILE A 72 7.60 8.02 -3.36
C ILE A 72 6.67 6.94 -2.82
N LEU A 73 7.15 5.69 -2.77
CA LEU A 73 6.41 4.58 -2.19
C LEU A 73 6.41 4.73 -0.67
N ARG A 74 5.22 4.81 -0.08
CA ARG A 74 5.06 4.88 1.38
C ARG A 74 4.37 3.62 1.87
N TRP A 75 4.93 3.03 2.92
CA TRP A 75 4.37 1.83 3.53
C TRP A 75 3.87 2.14 4.94
N VAL A 76 2.69 1.64 5.26
CA VAL A 76 2.19 1.52 6.63
C VAL A 76 2.02 0.04 6.90
N TRP A 77 2.71 -0.50 7.90
CA TRP A 77 2.63 -1.91 8.26
C TRP A 77 1.89 -2.10 9.58
N GLU A 78 1.21 -3.23 9.69
CA GLU A 78 0.61 -3.69 10.92
C GLU A 78 1.69 -4.00 11.97
N ALA A 79 1.47 -3.56 13.21
CA ALA A 79 2.43 -3.76 14.29
C ALA A 79 2.57 -5.26 14.62
N PRO A 80 3.79 -5.74 14.96
CA PRO A 80 3.98 -7.09 15.51
C PRO A 80 3.15 -7.29 16.79
N PRO A 81 2.77 -8.54 17.17
CA PRO A 81 3.15 -9.82 16.59
C PRO A 81 1.98 -10.48 15.83
N ALA A 82 1.55 -9.90 14.71
CA ALA A 82 0.50 -10.52 13.91
C ALA A 82 1.02 -11.76 13.15
N GLN A 83 0.34 -12.91 13.23
CA GLN A 83 0.64 -14.12 12.42
C GLN A 83 0.46 -13.88 10.91
N VAL A 84 -0.24 -12.81 10.56
CA VAL A 84 -0.46 -12.32 9.22
C VAL A 84 -0.02 -10.86 9.23
N CYS A 85 0.88 -10.48 8.33
CA CYS A 85 1.39 -9.12 8.24
C CYS A 85 0.60 -8.37 7.17
N ARG A 86 -0.19 -7.38 7.58
CA ARG A 86 -0.89 -6.48 6.65
C ARG A 86 -0.06 -5.23 6.42
N GLY A 87 0.00 -4.78 5.17
CA GLY A 87 0.68 -3.55 4.77
C GLY A 87 -0.13 -2.74 3.78
N LEU A 88 -0.17 -1.43 3.96
CA LEU A 88 -0.76 -0.48 3.02
C LEU A 88 0.37 0.23 2.26
N LEU A 89 0.45 -0.02 0.95
CA LEU A 89 1.30 0.71 0.02
C LEU A 89 0.56 1.92 -0.52
N LEU A 90 1.12 3.12 -0.35
CA LEU A 90 0.62 4.37 -0.92
C LEU A 90 1.57 4.86 -2.03
N MET A 91 1.01 5.23 -3.17
CA MET A 91 1.79 5.76 -4.30
C MET A 91 0.94 6.66 -5.21
N ASN A 92 1.59 7.41 -6.10
CA ASN A 92 0.93 8.17 -7.14
C ASN A 92 0.33 7.25 -8.21
N GLN A 93 -0.97 7.39 -8.50
CA GLN A 93 -1.61 6.64 -9.59
C GLN A 93 -0.96 6.95 -10.95
N ASP A 94 -0.55 8.20 -11.16
CA ASP A 94 0.01 8.67 -12.44
C ASP A 94 1.39 8.10 -12.75
N THR A 95 1.97 7.32 -11.84
CA THR A 95 3.21 6.57 -12.11
C THR A 95 2.96 5.41 -13.07
N PHE A 96 1.82 4.73 -12.94
CA PHE A 96 1.54 3.53 -13.74
C PHE A 96 0.24 3.63 -14.54
N CYS A 97 -0.58 4.66 -14.32
CA CYS A 97 -1.84 4.84 -15.02
C CYS A 97 -2.17 6.31 -15.28
N HIS A 98 -2.11 6.73 -16.54
CA HIS A 98 -2.48 8.08 -16.94
C HIS A 98 -3.96 8.14 -17.37
N PRO A 99 -4.81 8.98 -16.75
CA PRO A 99 -6.27 8.97 -17.00
C PRO A 99 -6.70 9.20 -18.45
N ARG A 100 -5.87 9.86 -19.27
CA ARG A 100 -6.18 10.13 -20.68
C ARG A 100 -5.77 9.03 -21.65
N HIS A 101 -4.83 8.17 -21.26
CA HIS A 101 -4.16 7.26 -22.20
C HIS A 101 -4.25 5.79 -21.79
N ASP A 102 -4.51 5.52 -20.51
CA ASP A 102 -4.57 4.16 -19.99
C ASP A 102 -5.97 3.83 -19.46
N ILE A 103 -6.35 2.56 -19.61
CA ILE A 103 -7.55 1.99 -19.01
C ILE A 103 -7.22 1.64 -17.56
N PHE A 104 -7.95 2.24 -16.62
CA PHE A 104 -7.66 2.09 -15.20
C PHE A 104 -7.68 0.65 -14.72
N VAL A 105 -8.60 -0.17 -15.24
CA VAL A 105 -8.72 -1.60 -14.87
C VAL A 105 -7.44 -2.36 -15.22
N ASP A 106 -6.96 -2.24 -16.46
CA ASP A 106 -5.72 -2.89 -16.93
C ASP A 106 -4.49 -2.44 -16.13
N CYS A 107 -4.45 -1.15 -15.75
CA CYS A 107 -3.39 -0.62 -14.90
C CYS A 107 -3.38 -1.29 -13.51
N ILE A 108 -4.56 -1.47 -12.90
CA ILE A 108 -4.68 -2.13 -11.60
C ILE A 108 -4.26 -3.59 -11.71
N GLU A 109 -4.75 -4.31 -12.72
CA GLU A 109 -4.38 -5.71 -12.96
C GLU A 109 -2.86 -5.86 -13.10
N THR A 110 -2.22 -4.93 -13.83
CA THR A 110 -0.75 -4.91 -13.97
C THR A 110 -0.05 -4.80 -12.61
N ILE A 111 -0.54 -3.93 -11.71
CA ILE A 111 0.04 -3.78 -10.37
C ILE A 111 -0.27 -4.99 -9.48
N GLU A 112 -1.46 -5.57 -9.57
CA GLU A 112 -1.81 -6.78 -8.83
C GLU A 112 -0.91 -7.96 -9.24
N VAL A 113 -0.70 -8.16 -10.55
CA VAL A 113 0.24 -9.14 -11.09
C VAL A 113 1.65 -8.88 -10.56
N LEU A 114 2.08 -7.62 -10.51
CA LEU A 114 3.38 -7.24 -9.96
C LEU A 114 3.50 -7.59 -8.46
N LEU A 115 2.49 -7.29 -7.66
CA LEU A 115 2.47 -7.58 -6.22
C LEU A 115 2.45 -9.09 -5.96
N HIS A 116 1.70 -9.86 -6.76
CA HIS A 116 1.74 -11.32 -6.74
C HIS A 116 3.11 -11.87 -7.12
N LYS A 117 3.74 -11.31 -8.17
CA LYS A 117 5.09 -11.69 -8.59
C LYS A 117 6.11 -11.40 -7.48
N ALA A 118 6.04 -10.23 -6.84
CA ALA A 118 6.90 -9.89 -5.71
C ALA A 118 6.79 -10.92 -4.59
N ARG A 119 5.55 -11.31 -4.25
CA ARG A 119 5.27 -12.33 -3.23
C ARG A 119 5.85 -13.70 -3.61
N ARG A 120 5.72 -14.11 -4.88
CA ARG A 120 6.27 -15.39 -5.36
C ARG A 120 7.80 -15.41 -5.31
N ILE A 121 8.45 -14.31 -5.67
CA ILE A 121 9.93 -14.20 -5.65
C ILE A 121 10.49 -14.41 -4.24
N ILE A 122 9.83 -13.85 -3.22
CA ILE A 122 10.27 -13.99 -1.82
C ILE A 122 9.87 -15.33 -1.19
N ASN A 123 9.03 -16.13 -1.84
CA ASN A 123 8.46 -17.37 -1.30
C ASN A 123 8.77 -18.59 -2.18
N ARG A 124 10.05 -18.92 -2.31
CA ARG A 124 10.51 -19.94 -3.27
C ARG A 124 10.07 -21.39 -2.98
N THR A 125 9.50 -21.68 -1.81
CA THR A 125 9.41 -23.07 -1.31
C THR A 125 8.05 -23.52 -0.74
N GLN A 126 6.98 -22.72 -0.79
CA GLN A 126 5.75 -23.06 -0.06
C GLN A 126 4.45 -22.76 -0.81
N LEU A 127 3.38 -23.51 -0.49
CA LEU A 127 2.00 -23.39 -1.00
C LEU A 127 1.66 -21.93 -1.31
N ASP A 128 1.25 -21.68 -2.57
CA ASP A 128 1.02 -20.36 -3.16
C ASP A 128 -0.22 -19.71 -2.54
N ILE A 129 -0.10 -19.22 -1.31
CA ILE A 129 -1.14 -18.39 -0.70
C ILE A 129 -1.06 -17.03 -1.38
N THR A 130 -1.96 -16.84 -2.34
CA THR A 130 -2.16 -15.59 -3.04
C THR A 130 -2.45 -14.48 -2.01
N PRO A 131 -1.65 -13.39 -1.99
CA PRO A 131 -1.90 -12.29 -1.09
C PRO A 131 -3.25 -11.66 -1.43
N ARG A 132 -4.06 -11.36 -0.41
CA ARG A 132 -5.28 -10.59 -0.62
C ARG A 132 -4.88 -9.13 -0.84
N ILE A 133 -5.33 -8.56 -1.96
CA ILE A 133 -5.11 -7.17 -2.32
C ILE A 133 -6.46 -6.44 -2.22
N SER A 134 -6.47 -5.25 -1.64
CA SER A 134 -7.64 -4.37 -1.63
C SER A 134 -7.23 -2.97 -2.02
N LEU A 135 -7.98 -2.38 -2.94
CA LEU A 135 -7.67 -1.10 -3.56
C LEU A 135 -8.39 0.05 -2.85
N TYR A 136 -7.66 1.13 -2.62
CA TYR A 136 -8.18 2.40 -2.15
C TYR A 136 -7.70 3.50 -3.08
N ARG A 137 -8.59 4.38 -3.53
CA ARG A 137 -8.24 5.50 -4.39
C ARG A 137 -8.74 6.79 -3.77
N VAL A 138 -7.91 7.81 -3.76
CA VAL A 138 -8.27 9.19 -3.39
C VAL A 138 -7.95 10.10 -4.57
N ASP A 139 -9.00 10.57 -5.24
CA ASP A 139 -8.91 11.46 -6.39
C ASP A 139 -9.37 12.86 -6.01
N ARG A 140 -8.41 13.73 -5.70
CA ARG A 140 -8.67 15.14 -5.34
C ARG A 140 -9.05 16.01 -6.54
N THR A 141 -8.97 15.48 -7.76
CA THR A 141 -9.50 16.18 -8.94
C THR A 141 -11.03 16.06 -9.04
N ARG A 142 -11.63 15.23 -8.16
CA ARG A 142 -13.07 14.96 -8.07
C ARG A 142 -13.58 15.25 -6.65
N PRO A 143 -13.82 16.52 -6.31
CA PRO A 143 -14.13 16.92 -4.94
C PRO A 143 -15.41 16.27 -4.40
N GLU A 144 -16.36 15.87 -5.27
CA GLU A 144 -17.58 15.20 -4.84
C GLU A 144 -17.37 13.83 -4.19
N GLN A 145 -16.23 13.18 -4.42
CA GLN A 145 -15.92 11.84 -3.93
C GLN A 145 -14.68 11.80 -3.02
N SER A 146 -13.84 12.84 -3.04
CA SER A 146 -12.54 12.83 -2.37
C SER A 146 -12.63 12.63 -0.87
N ASP A 147 -13.63 13.22 -0.21
CA ASP A 147 -13.75 13.18 1.25
C ASP A 147 -14.14 11.78 1.76
N THR A 148 -15.10 11.16 1.07
CA THR A 148 -15.52 9.78 1.33
C THR A 148 -14.37 8.81 1.06
N GLN A 149 -13.69 8.96 -0.08
CA GLN A 149 -12.52 8.18 -0.45
C GLN A 149 -11.39 8.29 0.58
N TYR A 150 -11.11 9.51 1.01
CA TYR A 150 -10.11 9.80 2.03
C TYR A 150 -10.46 9.13 3.36
N THR A 151 -11.71 9.22 3.78
CA THR A 151 -12.20 8.58 5.00
C THR A 151 -12.04 7.06 4.95
N HIS A 152 -12.35 6.42 3.81
CA HIS A 152 -12.12 4.99 3.64
C HIS A 152 -10.63 4.61 3.72
N LEU A 153 -9.76 5.40 3.09
CA LEU A 153 -8.32 5.18 3.15
C LEU A 153 -7.79 5.34 4.58
N GLN A 154 -8.22 6.38 5.29
CA GLN A 154 -7.85 6.61 6.69
C GLN A 154 -8.30 5.45 7.59
N ASN A 155 -9.56 5.01 7.45
CA ASN A 155 -10.08 3.89 8.22
C ASN A 155 -9.30 2.59 7.96
N CYS A 156 -8.94 2.34 6.69
CA CYS A 156 -8.05 1.24 6.35
C CYS A 156 -6.68 1.37 7.04
N ALA A 157 -6.06 2.54 6.98
CA ALA A 157 -4.75 2.78 7.60
C ALA A 157 -4.80 2.58 9.12
N PHE A 158 -5.87 3.03 9.79
CA PHE A 158 -6.05 2.79 11.23
C PHE A 158 -6.33 1.34 11.57
N SER A 159 -6.89 0.55 10.65
CA SER A 159 -7.08 -0.90 10.85
C SER A 159 -5.77 -1.70 10.94
N LEU A 160 -4.61 -1.06 10.67
CA LEU A 160 -3.28 -1.63 10.83
C LEU A 160 -2.68 -1.38 12.21
N LEU A 161 -3.32 -0.52 13.02
CA LEU A 161 -2.91 -0.37 14.42
C LEU A 161 -3.27 -1.64 15.20
N PRO A 162 -2.45 -2.05 16.16
CA PRO A 162 -2.74 -3.23 16.96
C PRO A 162 -4.09 -3.06 17.67
N ALA A 163 -5.03 -3.97 17.38
CA ALA A 163 -6.21 -4.15 18.20
C ALA A 163 -5.71 -4.72 19.53
N VAL A 164 -5.89 -3.98 20.63
CA VAL A 164 -5.50 -4.47 21.95
C VAL A 164 -6.21 -5.80 22.18
N THR A 165 -5.43 -6.87 22.30
CA THR A 165 -5.86 -8.14 22.88
C THR A 165 -6.34 -7.82 24.28
N ALA A 166 -7.66 -7.74 24.47
CA ALA A 166 -8.24 -7.76 25.79
C ALA A 166 -8.00 -9.16 26.37
N LEU A 167 -6.83 -9.36 26.99
CA LEU A 167 -6.66 -10.44 27.95
C LEU A 167 -7.51 -10.08 29.16
N ARG A 168 -8.74 -10.61 29.18
CA ARG A 168 -9.45 -10.80 30.45
C ARG A 168 -8.72 -11.95 31.16
N LEU A 169 -8.19 -11.66 32.35
CA LEU A 169 -7.84 -12.68 33.33
C LEU A 169 -9.08 -13.50 33.69
#